data_AF-A0A2J5PEY1-F1
#
_entry.id   AF-A0A2J5PEY1-F1
#
_cell.length_a   1.000
_cell.length_b   1.000
_cell.length_c   1.000
_cell.angle_alpha   90.00
_cell.angle_beta   90.00
_cell.angle_gamma   90.00
#
_symmetry.space_group_name_H-M   'P 1'
#
loop_
_entity.id
_entity.type
_entity.pdbx_description
1 polymer ?
#
loop_
_entity_poly.entity_id
_entity_poly.type
_entity_poly.pdbx_seq_one_letter_code
_entity_poly.pdbx_strand_id
1 'polypeptide(L)'
;PYAELDCSFEQAKEMAIDRWLLVTQNGKAFGWFDTHQPATAITHDNINLGATFHQQGSPLRHLLDAALSSPNHRAVIVDERQIPQGTIHLDQVLDMCKSTRQEGA
;
A
#
# COMPACT_ATOMS: atom_id res chain seq x y z
N PRO A 1 -1.52 4.43 -7.67
CA PRO A 1 -1.21 3.49 -8.77
C PRO A 1 -0.97 2.09 -8.18
N TYR A 2 -1.42 1.05 -8.90
CA TYR A 2 -1.12 -0.35 -8.61
C TYR A 2 -0.98 -1.13 -9.91
N ALA A 3 -0.22 -2.22 -9.91
CA ALA A 3 -0.05 -3.11 -11.06
C ALA A 3 -0.43 -4.55 -10.69
N GLU A 4 -0.89 -5.32 -11.66
CA GLU A 4 -1.18 -6.74 -11.45
C GLU A 4 0.13 -7.56 -11.40
N LEU A 5 0.10 -8.66 -10.67
CA LEU A 5 1.12 -9.68 -10.74
C LEU A 5 1.33 -10.15 -12.20
N ASP A 6 2.55 -10.53 -12.56
CA ASP A 6 2.97 -10.86 -13.93
C ASP A 6 3.02 -9.66 -14.91
N CYS A 7 2.73 -8.44 -14.43
CA CYS A 7 3.00 -7.23 -15.21
C CYS A 7 4.51 -7.09 -15.49
N SER A 8 4.84 -6.58 -16.68
CA SER A 8 6.24 -6.40 -17.07
C SER A 8 6.91 -5.31 -16.22
N PHE A 9 8.22 -5.43 -16.03
CA PHE A 9 8.97 -4.48 -15.23
C PHE A 9 8.92 -3.05 -15.79
N GLU A 10 8.95 -2.89 -17.12
CA GLU A 10 8.87 -1.55 -17.74
C GLU A 10 7.53 -0.90 -17.47
N GLN A 11 6.42 -1.62 -17.64
CA GLN A 11 5.09 -1.11 -17.33
C GLN A 11 4.96 -0.75 -15.84
N ALA A 12 5.48 -1.59 -14.94
CA ALA A 12 5.50 -1.31 -13.52
C ALA A 12 6.27 -0.02 -13.21
N LYS A 13 7.42 0.19 -13.83
CA LYS A 13 8.22 1.42 -13.69
C LYS A 13 7.49 2.66 -14.19
N GLU A 14 6.82 2.57 -15.34
CA GLU A 14 6.05 3.70 -15.90
C GLU A 14 4.85 4.07 -15.02
N MET A 15 4.22 3.09 -14.36
CA MET A 15 3.09 3.30 -13.47
C MET A 15 3.47 3.80 -12.08
N ALA A 16 4.72 3.55 -11.68
CA ALA A 16 5.19 3.91 -10.36
C ALA A 16 5.49 5.41 -10.27
N ILE A 17 4.85 6.07 -9.30
CA ILE A 17 5.11 7.48 -9.00
C ILE A 17 6.44 7.63 -8.23
N ASP A 18 6.85 6.58 -7.53
CA ASP A 18 8.04 6.53 -6.69
C ASP A 18 8.63 5.11 -6.70
N ARG A 19 9.64 4.82 -5.87
CA ARG A 19 10.31 3.53 -5.76
C ARG A 19 9.36 2.35 -5.51
N TRP A 20 8.27 2.55 -4.79
CA TRP A 20 7.40 1.46 -4.35
C TRP A 20 6.04 1.48 -5.05
N LEU A 21 5.73 0.37 -5.73
CA LEU A 21 4.47 0.14 -6.42
C LEU A 21 3.62 -0.90 -5.68
N LEU A 22 2.34 -0.62 -5.47
CA LEU A 22 1.41 -1.61 -4.94
C LEU A 22 1.11 -2.66 -6.01
N VAL A 23 1.25 -3.93 -5.66
CA VAL A 23 0.91 -5.04 -6.55
C VAL A 23 -0.40 -5.69 -6.11
N THR A 24 -1.22 -6.02 -7.09
CA THR A 24 -2.47 -6.77 -6.93
C THR A 24 -2.37 -8.16 -7.53
N GLN A 25 -3.11 -9.11 -6.96
CA GLN A 25 -3.29 -10.46 -7.50
C GLN A 25 -4.78 -10.78 -7.54
N ASN A 26 -5.30 -11.07 -8.73
CA ASN A 26 -6.73 -11.16 -9.02
C ASN A 26 -7.50 -9.93 -8.52
N GLY A 27 -6.91 -8.74 -8.68
CA GLY A 27 -7.48 -7.47 -8.20
C GLY A 27 -7.45 -7.26 -6.68
N LYS A 28 -6.87 -8.18 -5.91
CA LYS A 28 -6.70 -8.03 -4.45
C LYS A 28 -5.33 -7.48 -4.12
N ALA A 29 -5.24 -6.62 -3.11
CA ALA A 29 -3.95 -6.12 -2.64
C ALA A 29 -3.06 -7.30 -2.19
N PHE A 30 -1.84 -7.38 -2.74
CA PHE A 30 -0.95 -8.52 -2.56
C PHE A 30 0.35 -8.13 -1.84
N GLY A 31 0.99 -7.04 -2.25
CA GLY A 31 2.21 -6.56 -1.60
C GLY A 31 2.84 -5.37 -2.32
N TRP A 32 4.09 -5.05 -1.98
CA TRP A 32 4.83 -3.94 -2.56
C TRP A 32 5.98 -4.44 -3.44
N PHE A 33 6.12 -3.86 -4.62
CA PHE A 33 7.24 -4.10 -5.52
C PHE A 33 8.21 -2.91 -5.49
N ASP A 34 9.50 -3.20 -5.36
CA ASP A 34 10.58 -2.20 -5.44
C ASP A 34 11.00 -2.00 -6.89
N THR A 35 10.68 -0.85 -7.49
CA THR A 35 11.03 -0.56 -8.90
C THR A 35 12.51 -0.30 -9.11
N HIS A 36 13.30 -0.15 -8.04
CA HIS A 36 14.75 0.01 -8.12
C HIS A 36 15.49 -1.32 -8.04
N GLN A 37 14.84 -2.42 -7.66
CA GLN A 37 15.49 -3.72 -7.63
C GLN A 37 15.69 -4.24 -9.06
N PRO A 38 16.80 -4.94 -9.36
CA PRO A 38 17.00 -5.55 -10.66
C PRO A 38 16.06 -6.76 -10.82
N ALA A 39 14.97 -6.58 -11.57
CA ALA A 39 14.04 -7.65 -11.93
C ALA A 39 13.58 -7.50 -13.38
N THR A 40 13.28 -8.61 -14.04
CA THR A 40 12.75 -8.63 -15.42
C THR A 40 11.22 -8.64 -15.47
N ALA A 41 10.57 -9.12 -14.41
CA ALA A 41 9.12 -9.15 -14.25
C ALA A 41 8.73 -9.07 -12.76
N ILE A 42 7.49 -8.69 -12.47
CA ILE A 42 6.94 -8.76 -11.11
C ILE A 42 6.53 -10.21 -10.83
N THR A 43 7.21 -10.88 -9.89
CA THR A 43 6.94 -12.28 -9.50
C THR A 43 6.81 -12.38 -7.99
N HIS A 44 6.24 -13.48 -7.47
CA HIS A 44 6.08 -13.68 -6.03
C HIS A 44 7.38 -13.54 -5.23
N ASP A 45 8.52 -13.97 -5.80
CA ASP A 45 9.83 -13.93 -5.14
C ASP A 45 10.37 -12.53 -4.91
N ASN A 46 9.85 -11.53 -5.62
CA ASN A 46 10.37 -10.16 -5.60
C ASN A 46 9.36 -9.14 -5.06
N ILE A 47 8.29 -9.64 -4.44
CA ILE A 47 7.27 -8.86 -3.75
C ILE A 47 7.60 -8.81 -2.26
N ASN A 48 7.61 -7.60 -1.71
CA ASN A 48 7.58 -7.41 -0.27
C ASN A 48 6.14 -7.57 0.25
N LEU A 49 5.88 -8.69 0.93
CA LEU A 49 4.60 -9.01 1.57
C LEU A 49 4.35 -8.24 2.88
N GLY A 50 5.26 -7.34 3.29
CA GLY A 50 5.14 -6.51 4.50
C GLY A 50 4.03 -5.45 4.47
N ALA A 51 3.01 -5.64 3.63
CA ALA A 51 1.85 -4.77 3.57
C ALA A 51 0.78 -5.28 4.54
N THR A 52 0.62 -4.62 5.69
CA THR A 52 -0.62 -4.78 6.47
C THR A 52 -1.70 -3.96 5.75
N PHE A 53 -2.80 -4.60 5.37
CA PHE A 53 -3.90 -3.94 4.68
C PHE A 53 -4.93 -3.42 5.68
N HIS A 54 -5.35 -2.17 5.51
CA HIS A 54 -6.38 -1.59 6.36
C HIS A 54 -7.75 -1.80 5.72
N GLN A 55 -8.60 -2.61 6.36
CA GLN A 55 -10.00 -2.73 5.96
C GLN A 55 -10.79 -1.49 6.37
N GLN A 56 -11.60 -0.97 5.44
CA GLN A 56 -12.47 0.17 5.69
C GLN A 56 -13.34 -0.07 6.94
N GLY A 57 -13.38 0.93 7.84
CA GLY A 57 -14.09 0.84 9.12
C GLY A 57 -13.27 0.27 10.29
N SER A 58 -12.03 -0.19 10.05
CA SER A 58 -11.12 -0.57 11.13
C SER A 58 -10.62 0.66 11.92
N PRO A 59 -10.18 0.49 13.18
CA PRO A 59 -9.67 1.61 13.97
C PRO A 59 -8.46 2.28 13.33
N LEU A 60 -8.31 3.59 13.55
CA LEU A 60 -7.17 4.40 13.05
C LEU A 60 -5.79 3.82 13.44
N ARG A 61 -5.70 3.16 14.59
CA ARG A 61 -4.50 2.43 15.03
C ARG A 61 -4.03 1.38 14.02
N HIS A 62 -4.95 0.65 13.39
CA HIS A 62 -4.59 -0.35 12.37
C HIS A 62 -4.08 0.33 11.10
N LEU A 63 -4.61 1.52 10.77
CA LEU A 63 -4.12 2.31 9.64
C LEU A 63 -2.69 2.81 9.89
N LEU A 64 -2.39 3.23 11.12
CA LEU A 64 -1.06 3.63 11.53
C LEU A 64 -0.07 2.46 11.48
N ASP A 65 -0.46 1.30 12.03
CA ASP A 65 0.37 0.09 12.01
C ASP A 65 0.68 -0.37 10.56
N ALA A 66 -0.32 -0.30 9.68
CA ALA A 66 -0.15 -0.56 8.25
C ALA A 66 0.82 0.41 7.57
N ALA A 67 0.73 1.69 7.87
CA ALA A 67 1.66 2.68 7.32
C ALA A 67 3.08 2.45 7.83
N LEU A 68 3.27 2.09 9.10
CA LEU A 68 4.59 1.84 9.69
C LEU A 68 5.23 0.54 9.20
N SER A 69 4.44 -0.48 8.87
CA SER A 69 4.92 -1.75 8.33
C SER A 69 5.32 -1.65 6.86
N SER A 70 4.77 -0.67 6.14
CA SER A 70 5.04 -0.47 4.72
C SER A 70 6.41 0.16 4.47
N PRO A 71 7.17 -0.31 3.46
CA PRO A 71 8.50 0.21 3.15
C PRO A 71 8.51 1.66 2.60
N ASN A 72 7.33 2.20 2.25
CA ASN A 72 7.15 3.56 1.75
C ASN A 72 6.29 4.43 2.66
N HIS A 73 6.06 3.99 3.91
CA HIS A 73 5.21 4.70 4.86
C HIS A 73 3.77 4.94 4.38
N ARG A 74 3.26 4.12 3.44
CA ARG A 74 1.87 4.21 2.97
C ARG A 74 1.07 3.00 3.41
N ALA A 75 -0.08 3.26 4.02
CA ALA A 75 -1.08 2.23 4.24
C ALA A 75 -1.97 2.09 3.00
N VAL A 76 -2.36 0.86 2.69
CA VAL A 76 -3.32 0.55 1.62
C VAL A 76 -4.68 0.32 2.26
N ILE A 77 -5.69 1.03 1.77
CA ILE A 77 -7.07 0.87 2.20
C ILE A 77 -7.73 -0.12 1.24
N VAL A 78 -8.32 -1.17 1.80
CA VAL A 78 -9.01 -2.22 1.04
C VAL A 78 -10.47 -2.33 1.49
N ASP A 79 -11.31 -2.80 0.58
CA ASP A 79 -12.69 -3.17 0.90
C ASP A 79 -12.76 -4.56 1.58
N GLU A 80 -13.99 -5.03 1.84
CA GLU A 80 -14.28 -6.35 2.40
C GLU A 80 -13.76 -7.51 1.52
N ARG A 81 -13.55 -7.27 0.23
CA ARG A 81 -13.03 -8.25 -0.75
C ARG A 81 -11.51 -8.16 -0.92
N GLN A 82 -10.83 -7.32 -0.13
CA GLN A 82 -9.40 -7.01 -0.22
C GLN A 82 -9.00 -6.25 -1.49
N ILE A 83 -9.96 -5.59 -2.16
CA ILE A 83 -9.71 -4.77 -3.34
C ILE A 83 -9.23 -3.39 -2.88
N PRO A 84 -8.07 -2.90 -3.38
CA PRO A 84 -7.53 -1.61 -2.98
C PRO A 84 -8.44 -0.47 -3.43
N GLN A 85 -8.91 0.31 -2.47
CA GLN A 85 -9.71 1.52 -2.68
C GLN A 85 -8.84 2.79 -2.74
N GLY A 86 -7.64 2.73 -2.18
CA GLY A 86 -6.71 3.84 -2.16
C GLY A 86 -5.51 3.59 -1.26
N THR A 87 -4.65 4.59 -1.15
CA THR A 87 -3.50 4.58 -0.24
C THR A 87 -3.40 5.88 0.50
N ILE A 88 -2.92 5.86 1.74
CA ILE A 88 -2.72 7.05 2.56
C ILE A 88 -1.29 7.08 3.10
N HIS A 89 -0.67 8.27 3.09
CA HIS A 89 0.67 8.45 3.63
C HIS A 89 0.65 8.55 5.16
N LEU A 90 1.72 8.09 5.82
CA LEU A 90 1.86 8.13 7.28
C LEU A 90 1.59 9.53 7.85
N ASP A 91 2.09 10.60 7.19
CA ASP A 91 1.84 11.98 7.64
C ASP A 91 0.35 12.32 7.70
N GLN A 92 -0.43 11.87 6.71
CA GLN A 92 -1.88 12.08 6.69
C GLN A 92 -2.56 11.28 7.79
N VAL A 93 -2.07 10.07 8.10
CA VAL A 93 -2.56 9.27 9.23
C VAL A 93 -2.30 9.98 10.55
N LEU A 94 -1.11 10.56 10.72
CA LEU A 94 -0.75 11.33 11.91
C LEU A 94 -1.61 12.58 12.05
N ASP A 95 -1.93 13.25 10.94
CA ASP A 95 -2.82 14.42 10.97
C ASP A 95 -4.25 14.03 11.36
N MET A 96 -4.78 12.90 10.87
CA MET A 96 -6.07 12.38 11.34
C MET A 96 -6.05 12.06 12.84
N CYS A 97 -4.96 11.46 13.36
CA CYS A 97 -4.82 11.20 14.80
C CYS A 97 -4.90 12.50 15.63
N LYS A 98 -4.33 13.61 15.12
CA LYS A 98 -4.39 14.92 15.77
C LYS A 98 -5.80 15.50 15.73
N SER A 99 -6.50 15.39 14.60
CA SER A 99 -7.87 15.90 14.43
C SER A 99 -8.88 15.18 15.31
N THR A 100 -8.81 13.85 15.42
CA THR A 100 -9.68 13.07 16.33
C THR A 100 -9.50 13.47 17.79
N ARG A 101 -8.32 13.97 18.16
CA ARG A 101 -8.05 14.48 19.51
C ARG A 101 -8.66 15.87 19.76
N GLN A 102 -8.85 16.67 18.72
CA GLN A 102 -9.40 18.03 18.84
C GLN A 102 -10.94 18.05 18.87
N GLU A 103 -11.61 17.06 18.27
CA GLU A 103 -13.08 16.94 18.31
C GLU A 103 -13.64 16.46 19.66
N GLY A 104 -12.76 16.06 20.59
CA GLY A 104 -13.11 15.65 21.95
C GLY A 104 -12.76 16.67 23.03
N ALA A 105 -12.43 17.92 22.67
CA ALA A 105 -12.05 19.00 23.59
C ALA A 105 -13.14 20.07 23.74
#